data_AF-A0AAV0Y3U0-F1
#
_entry.id   AF-A0AAV0Y3U0-F1
#
_cell.length_a   1.000
_cell.length_b   1.000
_cell.length_c   1.000
_cell.angle_alpha   90.00
_cell.angle_beta   90.00
_cell.angle_gamma   90.00
#
_symmetry.space_group_name_H-M   'P 1'
#
loop_
_entity.id
_entity.type
_entity.pdbx_description
1 polymer ?
#
loop_
_entity_poly.entity_id
_entity_poly.type
_entity_poly.pdbx_seq_one_letter_code
_entity_poly.pdbx_strand_id
1 'polypeptide(L)'
;MNPEDTAEHTLFACPRWEDERAVLTRILRRPPEPGDVQELLCGPRADELPDDLTARSRIVEQAKTNRREFMAMVEKIMCSKEDDEREEQLYD
;
A
#
# COMPACT_ATOMS: atom_id res chain seq x y z
N MET A 1 9.10 15.84 -17.63
CA MET A 1 8.55 14.83 -16.69
C MET A 1 9.51 13.68 -16.66
N ASN A 2 10.03 13.34 -15.47
CA ASN A 2 10.80 12.11 -15.29
C ASN A 2 9.82 10.92 -15.47
N PRO A 3 10.06 9.98 -16.40
CA PRO A 3 9.16 8.84 -16.59
C PRO A 3 9.04 7.92 -15.36
N GLU A 4 9.98 8.01 -14.42
CA GLU A 4 9.96 7.28 -13.15
C GLU A 4 9.20 8.01 -12.03
N ASP A 5 8.81 9.26 -12.25
CA ASP A 5 8.01 10.06 -11.32
C ASP A 5 6.51 9.76 -11.45
N THR A 6 6.17 8.49 -11.26
CA THR A 6 4.78 8.02 -11.23
C THR A 6 4.47 7.43 -9.85
N ALA A 7 3.22 7.51 -9.42
CA ALA A 7 2.77 6.87 -8.18
C ALA A 7 2.98 5.35 -8.25
N GLU A 8 2.77 4.75 -9.43
CA GLU A 8 3.00 3.33 -9.65
C GLU A 8 4.46 2.95 -9.40
N HIS A 9 5.39 3.67 -10.02
CA HIS A 9 6.82 3.41 -9.82
C HIS A 9 7.22 3.68 -8.36
N THR A 10 6.83 4.81 -7.81
CA THR A 10 7.17 5.23 -6.44
C THR A 10 6.70 4.19 -5.41
N LEU A 11 5.43 3.79 -5.46
CA LEU A 11 4.85 2.92 -4.45
C LEU A 11 5.24 1.45 -4.62
N PHE A 12 5.35 0.95 -5.86
CA PHE A 12 5.42 -0.49 -6.11
C PHE A 12 6.73 -0.98 -6.75
N ALA A 13 7.48 -0.13 -7.47
CA ALA A 13 8.65 -0.57 -8.24
C ALA A 13 9.99 -0.05 -7.71
N CYS A 14 10.03 1.18 -7.19
CA CYS A 14 11.25 1.86 -6.81
C CYS A 14 11.95 1.13 -5.65
N PRO A 15 13.22 0.69 -5.80
CA PRO A 15 13.95 -0.03 -4.74
C PRO A 15 14.19 0.78 -3.47
N ARG A 16 14.23 2.12 -3.56
CA ARG A 16 14.40 3.02 -2.41
C ARG A 16 13.40 2.73 -1.28
N TRP A 17 12.18 2.33 -1.64
CA TRP A 17 11.05 2.16 -0.72
C TRP A 17 10.77 0.69 -0.37
N GLU A 18 11.75 -0.20 -0.51
CA GLU A 18 11.56 -1.63 -0.23
C GLU A 18 11.25 -1.90 1.25
N ASP A 19 11.91 -1.19 2.16
CA ASP A 19 11.69 -1.32 3.60
C ASP A 19 10.28 -0.83 4.01
N GLU A 20 9.80 0.26 3.41
CA GLU A 20 8.44 0.76 3.59
C GLU A 20 7.39 -0.27 3.16
N ARG A 21 7.67 -1.06 2.12
CA ARG A 21 6.78 -2.13 1.64
C ARG A 21 6.81 -3.38 2.52
N ALA A 22 7.80 -3.56 3.40
CA ALA A 22 8.07 -4.82 4.08
C ALA A 22 6.86 -5.38 4.87
N VAL A 23 6.12 -4.51 5.56
CA VAL A 23 4.93 -4.93 6.34
C VAL A 23 3.86 -5.49 5.43
N LEU A 24 3.54 -4.79 4.34
CA LEU A 24 2.52 -5.21 3.40
C LEU A 24 2.96 -6.45 2.61
N THR A 25 4.24 -6.55 2.23
CA THR A 25 4.83 -7.75 1.65
C THR A 25 4.64 -8.98 2.53
N ARG A 26 4.82 -8.84 3.85
CA ARG A 26 4.60 -9.93 4.81
C ARG A 26 3.13 -10.34 4.90
N ILE A 27 2.21 -9.39 4.80
CA ILE A 27 0.76 -9.63 4.81
C ILE A 27 0.33 -10.38 3.54
N LEU A 28 0.74 -9.88 2.37
CA LEU A 28 0.38 -10.43 1.07
C LEU A 28 1.17 -11.68 0.68
N ARG A 29 2.27 -11.97 1.38
CA ARG A 29 3.24 -13.04 1.06
C ARG A 29 3.91 -12.88 -0.30
N ARG A 30 3.83 -11.68 -0.87
CA ARG A 30 4.49 -11.23 -2.10
C ARG A 30 4.61 -9.70 -2.05
N PRO A 31 5.48 -9.08 -2.87
CA PRO A 31 5.48 -7.64 -3.03
C PRO A 31 4.08 -7.12 -3.43
N PRO A 32 3.65 -5.96 -2.91
CA PRO A 32 2.41 -5.32 -3.36
C PRO A 32 2.55 -4.86 -4.81
N GLU A 33 1.45 -4.93 -5.57
CA GLU A 33 1.36 -4.51 -6.97
C GLU A 33 0.14 -3.60 -7.18
N PRO A 34 0.08 -2.81 -8.27
CA PRO A 34 -1.04 -1.91 -8.53
C PRO A 34 -2.42 -2.61 -8.55
N GLY A 35 -2.46 -3.88 -8.94
CA GLY A 35 -3.68 -4.70 -8.92
C GLY A 35 -4.27 -4.91 -7.53
N ASP A 36 -3.47 -4.80 -6.46
CA ASP A 36 -3.91 -5.01 -5.09
C ASP A 36 -4.75 -3.85 -4.54
N VAL A 37 -4.62 -2.66 -5.13
CA VAL A 37 -5.16 -1.41 -4.55
C VAL A 37 -6.65 -1.50 -4.31
N GLN A 38 -7.40 -2.11 -5.24
CA GLN A 38 -8.84 -2.27 -5.10
C GLN A 38 -9.20 -3.13 -3.88
N GLU A 39 -8.55 -4.28 -3.71
CA GLU A 39 -8.82 -5.18 -2.58
C GLU A 39 -8.34 -4.59 -1.26
N LEU A 40 -7.16 -3.97 -1.25
CA LEU A 40 -6.58 -3.33 -0.06
C LEU A 40 -7.43 -2.18 0.46
N LEU A 41 -8.01 -1.36 -0.43
CA LEU A 41 -8.81 -0.21 -0.03
C LEU A 41 -10.27 -0.57 0.23
N CYS A 42 -10.88 -1.37 -0.63
CA CYS A 42 -12.31 -1.65 -0.57
C CYS A 42 -12.65 -2.89 0.27
N GLY A 43 -11.68 -3.79 0.47
CA GLY A 43 -11.91 -5.07 1.10
C GLY A 43 -12.71 -6.04 0.21
N PRO A 44 -13.07 -7.23 0.74
CA PRO A 44 -13.84 -8.23 0.02
C PRO A 44 -15.25 -7.75 -0.26
N ARG A 45 -15.87 -8.26 -1.32
CA ARG A 45 -17.25 -7.91 -1.65
C ARG A 45 -18.23 -8.60 -0.70
N ALA A 46 -19.38 -7.98 -0.49
CA ALA A 46 -20.38 -8.51 0.43
C ALA A 46 -20.93 -9.88 0.03
N ASP A 47 -20.97 -10.16 -1.29
CA ASP A 47 -21.40 -11.42 -1.90
C ASP A 47 -20.33 -12.53 -1.84
N GLU A 48 -19.08 -12.19 -1.51
CA GLU A 48 -17.98 -13.15 -1.33
C GLU A 48 -17.82 -13.59 0.15
N LEU A 49 -18.49 -12.90 1.07
CA LEU A 49 -18.37 -13.17 2.50
C LEU A 49 -19.19 -14.40 2.91
N PRO A 50 -18.63 -15.29 3.75
CA PRO A 50 -19.33 -16.48 4.23
C PRO A 50 -20.48 -16.14 5.17
N ASP A 51 -21.53 -16.96 5.19
CA ASP A 51 -22.67 -16.79 6.11
C ASP A 51 -22.29 -16.98 7.58
N ASP A 52 -21.25 -17.78 7.85
CA ASP A 52 -20.70 -17.92 9.19
C ASP A 52 -20.18 -16.56 9.70
N LEU A 53 -20.82 -16.05 10.76
CA LEU A 53 -20.53 -14.75 11.33
C LEU A 53 -19.09 -14.64 11.87
N THR A 54 -18.53 -15.74 12.38
CA THR A 54 -17.16 -15.76 12.91
C THR A 54 -16.14 -15.62 11.80
N ALA A 55 -16.27 -16.42 10.74
CA ALA A 55 -15.44 -16.34 9.55
C ALA A 55 -15.58 -14.98 8.87
N ARG A 56 -16.82 -14.48 8.70
CA ARG A 56 -17.09 -13.16 8.15
C ARG A 56 -16.38 -12.06 8.94
N SER A 57 -16.51 -12.07 10.27
CA SER A 57 -15.84 -11.08 11.13
C SER A 57 -14.33 -11.14 10.98
N ARG A 58 -13.72 -12.33 10.93
CA ARG A 58 -12.27 -12.48 10.76
C ARG A 58 -11.79 -11.91 9.44
N ILE A 59 -12.49 -12.19 8.34
CA ILE A 59 -12.14 -11.67 7.01
C ILE A 59 -12.23 -10.14 7.00
N VAL A 60 -13.30 -9.57 7.56
CA VAL A 60 -13.48 -8.11 7.62
C VAL A 60 -12.41 -7.43 8.48
N GLU A 61 -12.06 -7.99 9.63
CA GLU A 61 -10.98 -7.44 10.47
C GLU A 61 -9.60 -7.55 9.81
N GLN A 62 -9.36 -8.62 9.05
CA GLN A 62 -8.14 -8.74 8.25
C GLN A 62 -8.10 -7.68 7.14
N ALA A 63 -9.20 -7.47 6.43
CA ALA A 63 -9.30 -6.43 5.39
C ALA A 63 -9.05 -5.02 5.95
N LYS A 64 -9.60 -4.71 7.14
CA LYS A 64 -9.30 -3.44 7.84
C LYS A 64 -7.82 -3.28 8.18
N THR A 65 -7.19 -4.37 8.62
CA THR A 65 -5.75 -4.37 8.90
C THR A 65 -4.96 -4.13 7.61
N ASN A 66 -5.26 -4.86 6.54
CA ASN A 66 -4.61 -4.68 5.25
C ASN A 66 -4.73 -3.24 4.75
N ARG A 67 -5.93 -2.65 4.83
CA ARG A 67 -6.19 -1.25 4.46
C ARG A 67 -5.33 -0.28 5.27
N ARG A 68 -5.27 -0.45 6.59
CA ARG A 68 -4.48 0.42 7.48
C ARG A 68 -3.00 0.35 7.15
N GLU A 69 -2.46 -0.86 6.97
CA GLU A 69 -1.04 -1.02 6.66
C GLU A 69 -0.69 -0.48 5.26
N PHE A 70 -1.59 -0.64 4.27
CA PHE A 70 -1.43 -0.02 2.96
C PHE A 70 -1.42 1.51 3.04
N MET A 71 -2.36 2.10 3.78
CA MET A 71 -2.40 3.56 3.97
C MET A 71 -1.14 4.09 4.65
N ALA A 72 -0.67 3.42 5.71
CA ALA A 72 0.55 3.80 6.41
C ALA A 72 1.79 3.71 5.50
N MET A 73 1.87 2.69 4.66
CA MET A 73 2.93 2.56 3.65
C MET A 73 2.89 3.73 2.65
N VAL A 74 1.73 4.03 2.07
CA VAL A 74 1.56 5.13 1.11
C VAL A 74 1.92 6.47 1.74
N GLU A 75 1.41 6.77 2.93
CA GLU A 75 1.69 8.01 3.64
C GLU A 75 3.19 8.15 3.91
N LYS A 76 3.85 7.12 4.43
CA LYS A 76 5.28 7.15 4.74
C LYS A 76 6.12 7.40 3.49
N ILE A 77 5.85 6.71 2.39
CA ILE A 77 6.59 6.86 1.13
C ILE A 77 6.37 8.27 0.56
N MET A 78 5.12 8.72 0.47
CA MET A 78 4.81 10.00 -0.16
C MET A 78 5.35 11.19 0.64
N CYS A 79 5.25 11.16 1.97
CA CYS A 79 5.85 12.21 2.81
C CYS A 79 7.38 12.23 2.71
N SER A 80 8.02 11.06 2.74
CA SER A 80 9.49 11.00 2.64
C SER A 80 9.97 11.47 1.28
N LYS A 81 9.29 11.09 0.20
CA LYS A 81 9.58 11.56 -1.15
C LYS A 81 9.40 13.08 -1.28
N GLU A 82 8.33 13.64 -0.70
CA GLU A 82 8.12 15.08 -0.71
C GLU A 82 9.25 15.83 0.02
N ASP A 83 9.72 15.30 1.16
CA ASP A 83 10.85 15.89 1.88
C ASP A 83 12.14 15.81 1.06
N ASP A 84 12.42 14.66 0.41
CA ASP A 84 13.57 14.51 -0.50
C ASP A 84 13.52 15.54 -1.64
N GLU A 85 12.37 15.69 -2.31
CA GLU A 85 12.17 16.64 -3.41
C GLU A 85 12.28 18.10 -2.95
N ARG A 86 11.83 18.39 -1.72
CA ARG A 86 11.97 19.72 -1.12
C ARG A 86 13.42 20.06 -0.83
N GLU A 87 14.22 19.09 -0.38
CA GLU A 87 15.65 19.26 -0.17
C GLU A 87 16.39 19.46 -1.49
N GLU A 88 16.09 18.67 -2.52
CA GLU A 88 16.68 18.80 -3.86
C GLU A 88 16.46 20.21 -4.45
N GLN A 89 15.26 20.78 -4.30
CA GLN A 89 14.93 22.13 -4.74
C GLN A 89 15.69 23.25 -4.02
N LEU A 90 16.28 23.00 -2.85
CA LEU A 90 17.13 23.99 -2.16
C LEU A 90 18.53 24.09 -2.78
N TYR A 91 18.93 23.07 -3.55
CA TYR A 91 20.25 22.97 -4.17
C TYR A 91 20.22 23.16 -5.71
N ASP A 92 19.03 23.33 -6.30
CA ASP A 92 18.79 23.75 -7.69
C ASP A 92 18.75 25.29 -7.84
#